data_AF-A0A4Y2D432-F1
#
_entry.id   AF-A0A4Y2D432-F1
#
_cell.length_a   1.000
_cell.length_b   1.000
_cell.length_c   1.000
_cell.angle_alpha   90.00
_cell.angle_beta   90.00
_cell.angle_gamma   90.00
#
_symmetry.space_group_name_H-M   'P 1'
#
loop_
_entity.id
_entity.type
_entity.pdbx_description
1 polymer ?
#
loop_
_entity_poly.entity_id
_entity_poly.type
_entity_poly.pdbx_seq_one_letter_code
_entity_poly.pdbx_strand_id
1 'polypeptide(L)'
;MSVFVGARKCDLKILAQELGQKVDDSHKLKDLKKLILARKEYDGECAKEWLNTVIVERKEKEEDERRKEEIQIVERKRQEEIAEQRPPRRNPNCRTKTPRSN
;
A
#
# COMPACT_ATOMS: atom_id res chain seq x y z
N MET A 1 -2.03 31.80 5.54
CA MET A 1 -2.71 30.49 5.37
C MET A 1 -1.64 29.41 5.29
N SER A 2 -1.76 28.31 6.02
CA SER A 2 -0.84 27.17 5.85
C SER A 2 -1.34 26.31 4.70
N VAL A 3 -0.61 26.27 3.59
CA VAL A 3 -0.96 25.44 2.41
C VAL A 3 -0.89 23.93 2.71
N PHE A 4 -0.12 23.53 3.72
CA PHE A 4 0.14 22.14 4.08
C PHE A 4 -0.82 21.57 5.15
N VAL A 5 -2.10 21.93 5.12
CA VAL A 5 -3.11 21.33 6.02
C VAL A 5 -3.37 19.89 5.55
N GLY A 6 -3.08 18.91 6.41
CA GLY A 6 -3.30 17.48 6.13
C GLY A 6 -2.13 16.72 5.46
N ALA A 7 -1.01 17.37 5.15
CA ALA A 7 0.17 16.71 4.56
C ALA A 7 0.89 15.80 5.57
N ARG A 8 1.28 14.57 5.16
CA ARG A 8 2.06 13.64 6.00
C ARG A 8 3.55 14.00 5.97
N LYS A 9 4.30 13.43 6.91
CA LYS A 9 5.76 13.65 7.01
C LYS A 9 6.51 13.16 5.76
N CYS A 10 6.07 12.05 5.17
CA CYS A 10 6.67 11.46 3.98
C CYS A 10 6.51 12.38 2.76
N ASP A 11 5.31 12.92 2.57
CA ASP A 11 4.97 13.82 1.47
C ASP A 11 5.81 15.11 1.52
N LEU A 12 5.98 15.67 2.72
CA LEU A 12 6.81 16.85 2.96
C LEU A 12 8.32 16.56 2.79
N LYS A 13 8.76 15.33 3.03
CA LYS A 13 10.15 14.91 2.82
C LYS A 13 10.47 14.83 1.34
N ILE A 14 9.57 14.27 0.53
CA ILE A 14 9.69 14.23 -0.94
C ILE A 14 9.75 15.65 -1.48
N LEU A 15 8.79 16.50 -1.09
CA LEU A 15 8.74 17.90 -1.50
C LEU A 15 10.03 18.66 -1.17
N ALA A 16 10.55 18.52 0.05
CA ALA A 16 11.78 19.22 0.42
C ALA A 16 13.01 18.65 -0.32
N GLN A 17 13.07 17.35 -0.58
CA GLN A 17 14.15 16.74 -1.36
C GLN A 17 14.13 17.19 -2.83
N GLU A 18 12.94 17.29 -3.43
CA GLU A 18 12.73 17.74 -4.81
C GLU A 18 13.02 19.23 -4.98
N LEU A 19 12.83 20.00 -3.92
CA LEU A 19 13.30 21.39 -3.80
C LEU A 19 14.82 21.51 -3.58
N GLY A 20 15.56 20.40 -3.58
CA GLY A 20 17.01 20.35 -3.40
C GLY A 20 17.48 20.58 -1.96
N GLN A 21 16.57 20.52 -0.98
CA GLN A 21 16.93 20.63 0.44
C GLN A 21 17.38 19.27 0.98
N LYS A 22 18.39 19.29 1.85
CA LYS A 22 18.79 18.09 2.59
C LYS A 22 17.73 17.75 3.63
N VAL A 23 17.03 16.64 3.43
CA VAL A 23 16.04 16.14 4.38
C VAL A 23 16.53 14.88 5.06
N ASP A 24 16.75 14.99 6.37
CA ASP A 24 17.02 13.85 7.24
C ASP A 24 15.70 13.31 7.85
N ASP A 25 15.62 12.00 8.09
CA ASP A 25 14.47 11.35 8.75
C ASP A 25 14.19 11.91 10.15
N SER A 26 15.21 12.49 10.79
CA SER A 26 15.13 13.11 12.11
C SER A 26 14.35 14.44 12.12
N HIS A 27 14.15 15.08 10.96
CA HIS A 27 13.48 16.37 10.88
C HIS A 27 12.02 16.26 11.33
N LYS A 28 11.55 17.24 12.11
CA LYS A 28 10.14 17.30 12.50
C LYS A 28 9.30 17.86 11.35
N LEU A 29 8.01 17.53 11.35
CA LEU A 29 7.05 18.01 10.36
C LEU A 29 7.04 19.56 10.23
N LYS A 30 7.28 20.26 11.35
CA LYS A 30 7.38 21.73 11.37
C LYS A 30 8.63 22.24 10.64
N ASP A 31 9.74 21.53 10.73
CA ASP A 31 11.00 21.91 10.12
C ASP A 31 10.96 21.68 8.61
N LEU A 32 10.35 20.58 8.17
CA LEU A 32 10.07 20.31 6.74
C LEU A 32 9.21 21.42 6.12
N LYS A 33 8.13 21.83 6.81
CA LYS A 33 7.29 22.95 6.35
C LYS A 33 8.09 24.25 6.22
N LYS A 34 8.98 24.52 7.16
CA LYS A 34 9.86 25.70 7.11
C LYS A 34 10.87 25.61 5.97
N LEU A 35 11.46 24.44 5.72
CA LEU A 35 12.39 24.22 4.61
C LEU A 35 11.73 24.48 3.25
N ILE A 36 10.50 23.98 3.08
CA ILE A 36 9.72 24.21 1.85
C ILE A 36 9.37 25.70 1.70
N LEU A 37 8.91 26.34 2.78
CA LEU A 37 8.58 27.77 2.79
C LEU A 37 9.80 28.69 2.64
N ALA A 38 11.01 28.21 3.00
CA ALA A 38 12.23 29.00 2.93
C ALA A 38 12.70 29.26 1.50
N ARG A 39 12.28 28.42 0.53
CA ARG A 39 12.54 28.67 -0.90
C ARG A 39 11.56 29.73 -1.40
N LYS A 40 11.94 31.00 -1.19
CA LYS A 40 11.18 32.24 -1.45
C LYS A 40 10.68 32.42 -2.91
N GLU A 41 11.05 31.53 -3.82
CA GLU A 41 10.74 31.56 -5.25
C GLU A 41 9.64 30.58 -5.66
N TYR A 42 9.12 29.76 -4.73
CA TYR A 42 7.95 28.92 -5.00
C TYR A 42 6.70 29.79 -4.88
N ASP A 43 6.18 30.24 -6.02
CA ASP A 43 4.93 30.98 -6.09
C ASP A 43 3.80 30.16 -5.44
N GLY A 44 2.86 30.84 -4.78
CA GLY A 44 1.78 30.19 -4.04
C GLY A 44 0.93 29.25 -4.91
N GLU A 45 0.88 29.52 -6.23
CA GLU A 45 0.24 28.67 -7.23
C GLU A 45 1.01 27.38 -7.50
N CYS A 46 2.33 27.43 -7.66
CA CYS A 46 3.17 26.24 -7.84
C CYS A 46 3.07 25.30 -6.64
N ALA A 47 3.02 25.83 -5.41
CA ALA A 47 2.84 25.02 -4.21
C ALA A 47 1.46 24.33 -4.19
N LYS A 48 0.44 24.98 -4.74
CA LYS A 48 -0.95 24.50 -4.77
C LYS A 48 -1.13 23.39 -5.82
N GLU A 49 -0.54 23.55 -7.01
CA GLU A 49 -0.50 22.49 -8.02
C GLU A 49 0.27 21.27 -7.52
N TRP A 50 1.44 21.47 -6.91
CA TRP A 50 2.22 20.36 -6.35
C TRP A 50 1.49 19.59 -5.25
N LEU A 51 0.80 20.30 -4.36
CA LEU A 51 -0.06 19.66 -3.35
C LEU A 51 -1.17 18.84 -3.99
N ASN A 52 -1.77 19.32 -5.10
CA ASN A 52 -2.76 18.55 -5.84
C ASN A 52 -2.16 17.27 -6.45
N THR A 53 -0.97 17.34 -7.05
CA THR A 53 -0.28 16.16 -7.59
C THR A 53 0.00 15.12 -6.52
N VAL A 54 0.49 15.55 -5.34
CA VAL A 54 0.76 14.66 -4.19
C VAL A 54 -0.54 14.04 -3.64
N ILE A 55 -1.64 14.78 -3.63
CA ILE A 55 -2.95 14.26 -3.24
C ILE A 55 -3.47 13.22 -4.25
N VAL A 56 -3.25 13.44 -5.55
CA VAL A 56 -3.60 12.49 -6.62
C VAL A 56 -2.75 11.22 -6.51
N GLU A 57 -1.44 11.33 -6.40
CA GLU A 57 -0.54 10.17 -6.21
C GLU A 57 -0.91 9.36 -4.96
N ARG A 58 -1.35 10.02 -3.89
CA ARG A 58 -1.85 9.33 -2.70
C ARG A 58 -3.11 8.52 -3.00
N LYS A 59 -4.09 9.12 -3.67
CA LYS A 59 -5.32 8.42 -4.06
C LYS A 59 -5.01 7.23 -4.95
N GLU A 60 -4.07 7.39 -5.86
CA GLU A 60 -3.67 6.34 -6.80
C GLU A 60 -2.97 5.17 -6.09
N LYS A 61 -2.05 5.44 -5.15
CA LYS A 61 -1.43 4.38 -4.35
C LYS A 61 -2.41 3.65 -3.44
N GLU A 62 -3.32 4.38 -2.81
CA GLU A 62 -4.35 3.79 -1.95
C GLU A 62 -5.34 2.92 -2.77
N GLU A 63 -5.62 3.31 -4.01
CA GLU A 63 -6.40 2.51 -4.96
C GLU A 63 -5.62 1.28 -5.47
N ASP A 64 -4.32 1.42 -5.76
CA ASP A 64 -3.45 0.31 -6.21
C ASP A 64 -3.28 -0.74 -5.10
N GLU A 65 -3.12 -0.31 -3.85
CA GLU A 65 -3.09 -1.20 -2.68
C GLU A 65 -4.42 -1.95 -2.52
N ARG A 66 -5.56 -1.26 -2.62
CA ARG A 66 -6.88 -1.92 -2.59
C ARG A 66 -7.05 -2.94 -3.72
N ARG A 67 -6.62 -2.60 -4.95
CA ARG A 67 -6.67 -3.53 -6.08
C ARG A 67 -5.77 -4.75 -5.85
N LYS A 68 -4.57 -4.56 -5.31
CA LYS A 68 -3.67 -5.67 -4.93
C LYS A 68 -4.25 -6.55 -3.84
N GLU A 69 -4.91 -5.97 -2.84
CA GLU A 69 -5.58 -6.75 -1.79
C GLU A 69 -6.74 -7.56 -2.37
N GLU A 70 -7.59 -6.98 -3.23
CA GLU A 70 -8.65 -7.72 -3.93
C GLU A 70 -8.10 -8.88 -4.76
N ILE A 71 -7.03 -8.64 -5.51
CA ILE A 71 -6.37 -9.70 -6.30
C ILE A 71 -5.85 -10.82 -5.39
N GLN A 72 -5.17 -10.48 -4.29
CA GLN A 72 -4.67 -11.47 -3.33
C GLN A 72 -5.80 -12.28 -2.67
N ILE A 73 -6.92 -11.63 -2.33
CA ILE A 73 -8.08 -12.31 -1.75
C ILE A 73 -8.70 -13.28 -2.76
N VAL A 74 -8.86 -12.86 -4.01
CA VAL A 74 -9.38 -13.71 -5.10
C VAL A 74 -8.44 -14.88 -5.37
N GLU A 75 -7.13 -14.64 -5.42
CA GLU A 75 -6.13 -15.69 -5.64
C GLU A 75 -6.12 -16.71 -4.50
N ARG A 76 -6.18 -16.25 -3.24
CA ARG A 76 -6.26 -17.13 -2.07
C ARG A 76 -7.53 -18.00 -2.13
N LYS A 77 -8.69 -17.42 -2.40
CA LYS A 77 -9.95 -18.17 -2.55
C LYS A 77 -9.86 -19.24 -3.64
N ARG A 78 -9.23 -18.91 -4.77
CA ARG A 78 -9.03 -19.87 -5.86
C ARG A 78 -8.10 -21.02 -5.45
N GLN A 79 -7.06 -20.75 -4.65
CA GLN A 79 -6.19 -21.81 -4.12
C GLN A 79 -6.92 -22.70 -3.10
N GLU A 80 -7.75 -22.12 -2.24
CA GLU A 80 -8.57 -22.86 -1.26
C GLU A 80 -9.58 -23.78 -1.97
N GLU A 81 -10.27 -23.30 -3.00
CA GLU A 81 -11.21 -24.12 -3.80
C GLU A 81 -10.53 -25.31 -4.47
N ILE A 82 -9.31 -25.13 -4.99
CA ILE A 82 -8.50 -26.21 -5.57
C ILE A 82 -8.02 -27.20 -4.50
N ALA A 83 -7.69 -26.70 -3.31
CA ALA A 83 -7.26 -27.53 -2.18
C ALA A 83 -8.42 -28.35 -1.59
N GLU A 84 -9.63 -27.79 -1.55
CA GLU A 84 -10.84 -28.46 -1.07
C GLU A 84 -11.33 -29.53 -2.05
N GLN A 85 -11.12 -29.33 -3.35
CA GLN A 85 -11.40 -30.34 -4.38
C GLN A 85 -10.41 -31.51 -4.42
N ARG A 86 -9.30 -31.48 -3.65
CA ARG A 86 -8.45 -32.67 -3.49
C ARG A 86 -9.19 -33.70 -2.64
N PRO A 87 -9.54 -34.87 -3.18
CA PRO A 87 -10.23 -35.88 -2.40
C PRO A 87 -9.33 -36.34 -1.23
N PRO A 88 -9.90 -36.65 -0.06
CA PRO A 88 -9.13 -37.21 1.04
C PRO A 88 -8.42 -38.45 0.53
N ARG A 89 -7.10 -38.54 0.78
CA ARG A 89 -6.29 -39.71 0.43
C ARG A 89 -7.01 -40.94 1.00
N ARG A 90 -7.59 -41.79 0.15
CA ARG A 90 -8.20 -43.04 0.59
C ARG A 90 -7.14 -43.80 1.38
N ASN A 91 -7.44 -44.05 2.65
CA ASN A 91 -6.58 -44.86 3.51
C ASN A 91 -6.48 -46.28 2.91
N PRO A 92 -5.30 -46.75 2.49
CA PRO A 92 -5.15 -48.07 1.88
C PRO A 92 -5.42 -49.23 2.85
N ASN A 93 -5.57 -48.96 4.16
CA ASN A 93 -5.86 -49.98 5.17
C ASN A 93 -7.34 -50.35 5.33
N CYS A 94 -8.25 -49.85 4.48
CA CYS A 94 -9.64 -50.32 4.42
C CYS A 94 -9.72 -51.68 3.70
N ARG A 95 -9.09 -52.72 4.26
CA ARG A 95 -9.20 -54.10 3.80
C ARG A 95 -10.61 -54.59 4.11
N THR A 96 -11.45 -54.68 3.08
CA THR A 96 -12.77 -55.31 3.16
C THR A 96 -12.60 -56.75 3.63
N LYS A 97 -13.15 -57.07 4.80
CA LYS A 97 -13.34 -58.46 5.23
C LYS A 97 -14.41 -59.05 4.31
N THR A 98 -14.01 -59.80 3.29
CA THR A 98 -14.95 -60.63 2.54
C THR A 98 -15.48 -61.73 3.48
N PRO A 99 -16.81 -61.91 3.61
CA PRO A 99 -17.34 -63.06 4.31
C PRO A 99 -17.06 -64.31 3.46
N ARG A 100 -16.38 -65.29 4.05
CA ARG A 100 -16.15 -66.60 3.45
C ARG A 100 -17.48 -67.34 3.52
N SER A 101 -18.15 -67.52 2.39
CA SER A 101 -19.37 -68.33 2.31
C SER A 101 -19.07 -69.78 2.70
N ASN A 102 -19.92 -70.35 3.55
CA ASN A 102 -19.97 -71.78 3.89
C ASN A 102 -20.59 -72.59 2.76
#